data_AF-A0A1L5F9B9-F1
#
_entry.id   AF-A0A1L5F9B9-F1
#
_cell.length_a   1.000
_cell.length_b   1.000
_cell.length_c   1.000
_cell.angle_alpha   90.00
_cell.angle_beta   90.00
_cell.angle_gamma   90.00
#
_symmetry.space_group_name_H-M   'P 1'
#
loop_
_entity.id
_entity.type
_entity.pdbx_description
1 polymer ?
#
loop_
_entity_poly.entity_id
_entity_poly.type
_entity_poly.pdbx_seq_one_letter_code
_entity_poly.pdbx_strand_id
1 'polypeptide(L)'
;MKKEHKISKAYQKLYREYNGKKYTISETTIFPIYGIKTKPPMNFTQETNNYTIEGRKIIHEKLGGNLNKLIEYALRNASEYNSTEYNDNRISLIAGQQGKCGITGEYLKIGDMECHHKNPRELGGTNEYKNLIWVCTDAHKLIHATVEDTINKYMDKINLDIKGLKKVNSLRKLVGNSDIQISS
;
A
#
# COMPACT_ATOMS: atom_id res chain seq x y z
N MET A 1 48.01 17.16 0.31
CA MET A 1 47.02 16.05 0.24
C MET A 1 45.76 16.59 -0.43
N LYS A 2 45.32 16.04 -1.57
CA LYS A 2 44.06 16.44 -2.21
C LYS A 2 42.91 15.94 -1.32
N LYS A 3 42.11 16.84 -0.75
CA LYS A 3 40.89 16.46 -0.02
C LYS A 3 39.96 15.74 -0.99
N GLU A 4 39.64 14.48 -0.74
CA GLU A 4 38.59 13.80 -1.49
C GLU A 4 37.25 14.47 -1.19
N HIS A 5 36.56 14.86 -2.27
CA HIS A 5 35.31 15.62 -2.18
C HIS A 5 34.11 14.69 -1.94
N LYS A 6 33.23 15.09 -1.01
CA LYS A 6 32.05 14.30 -0.63
C LYS A 6 30.94 14.41 -1.69
N ILE A 7 30.73 13.35 -2.46
CA ILE A 7 29.63 13.26 -3.42
C ILE A 7 28.30 13.08 -2.67
N SER A 8 27.26 13.83 -3.05
CA SER A 8 25.93 13.71 -2.43
C SER A 8 25.26 12.37 -2.81
N LYS A 9 24.39 11.85 -1.93
CA LYS A 9 23.58 10.64 -2.21
C LYS A 9 22.75 10.80 -3.47
N ALA A 10 22.21 11.99 -3.72
CA ALA A 10 21.42 12.31 -4.92
C ALA A 10 22.28 12.23 -6.19
N TYR A 11 23.51 12.76 -6.15
CA TYR A 11 24.44 12.67 -7.27
C TYR A 11 24.80 11.22 -7.59
N GLN A 12 25.10 10.40 -6.58
CA GLN A 12 25.36 8.97 -6.78
C GLN A 12 24.15 8.25 -7.37
N LYS A 13 22.94 8.54 -6.89
CA LYS A 13 21.72 7.90 -7.40
C LYS A 13 21.46 8.21 -8.88
N LEU A 14 21.66 9.48 -9.28
CA LEU A 14 21.24 9.97 -10.60
C LEU A 14 22.35 9.90 -11.66
N TYR A 15 23.61 10.07 -11.24
CA TYR A 15 24.73 10.32 -12.16
C TYR A 15 25.94 9.40 -11.94
N ARG A 16 25.83 8.28 -11.19
CA ARG A 16 26.96 7.35 -10.97
C ARG A 16 27.60 6.83 -12.27
N GLU A 17 26.82 6.73 -13.35
CA GLU A 17 27.24 6.13 -14.62
C GLU A 17 27.83 7.17 -15.59
N TYR A 18 27.86 8.45 -15.20
CA TYR A 18 28.39 9.53 -16.03
C TYR A 18 29.89 9.73 -15.76
N ASN A 19 30.70 9.51 -16.79
CA ASN A 19 32.17 9.55 -16.71
C ASN A 19 32.79 10.92 -17.02
N GLY A 20 31.98 11.99 -17.09
CA GLY A 20 32.50 13.32 -17.38
C GLY A 20 33.18 13.99 -16.19
N LYS A 21 33.88 15.10 -16.47
CA LYS A 21 34.62 15.86 -15.46
C LYS A 21 33.68 16.38 -14.37
N LYS A 22 34.03 16.12 -13.12
CA LYS A 22 33.27 16.57 -11.94
C LYS A 22 33.86 17.90 -11.46
N TYR A 23 33.00 18.90 -11.32
CA TYR A 23 33.37 20.20 -10.74
C TYR A 23 32.84 20.27 -9.32
N THR A 24 33.72 20.57 -8.38
CA THR A 24 33.36 20.77 -6.98
C THR A 24 33.78 22.18 -6.59
N ILE A 25 32.84 22.96 -6.06
CA ILE A 25 33.11 24.28 -5.49
C ILE A 25 32.90 24.17 -3.99
N SER A 26 33.94 24.50 -3.21
CA SER A 26 34.02 24.25 -1.77
C SER A 26 33.74 22.78 -1.43
N GLU A 27 32.55 22.46 -0.91
CA GLU A 27 32.14 21.11 -0.49
C GLU A 27 31.00 20.53 -1.35
N THR A 28 30.54 21.26 -2.38
CA THR A 28 29.40 20.85 -3.20
C THR A 28 29.85 20.48 -4.60
N THR A 29 29.62 19.21 -4.99
CA THR A 29 29.79 18.76 -6.37
C THR A 29 28.61 19.23 -7.21
N ILE A 30 28.90 19.95 -8.29
CA ILE A 30 27.92 20.46 -9.23
C ILE A 30 27.34 19.30 -10.05
N PHE A 31 26.01 19.26 -10.16
CA PHE A 31 25.32 18.29 -11.00
C PHE A 31 25.61 18.55 -12.48
N PRO A 32 25.93 17.52 -13.27
CA PRO A 32 26.29 17.69 -14.67
C PRO A 32 25.06 18.11 -15.48
N ILE A 33 25.00 19.37 -15.92
CA ILE A 33 23.90 19.90 -16.76
C ILE A 33 23.81 19.09 -18.07
N TYR A 34 24.95 18.75 -18.67
CA TYR A 34 25.02 17.90 -19.87
C TYR A 34 24.47 16.49 -19.65
N GLY A 35 24.36 16.04 -18.39
CA GLY A 35 23.89 14.71 -18.04
C GLY A 35 22.37 14.61 -17.88
N ILE A 36 21.65 15.73 -17.95
CA ILE A 36 20.20 15.77 -17.76
C ILE A 36 19.52 15.02 -18.91
N LYS A 37 18.85 13.90 -18.58
CA LYS A 37 18.00 13.16 -19.51
C LYS A 37 16.54 13.55 -19.26
N THR A 38 15.85 14.00 -20.30
CA THR A 38 14.39 14.16 -20.27
C THR A 38 13.73 12.87 -20.73
N LYS A 39 12.53 12.59 -20.22
CA LYS A 39 11.65 11.58 -20.79
C LYS A 39 10.63 12.32 -21.66
N PRO A 40 10.62 12.15 -22.99
CA PRO A 40 9.64 12.83 -23.82
C PRO A 40 8.23 12.43 -23.37
N PRO A 41 7.29 13.38 -23.29
CA PRO A 41 5.90 13.04 -22.99
C PRO A 41 5.37 12.18 -24.14
N MET A 42 5.00 10.94 -23.83
CA MET A 42 4.30 10.09 -24.79
C MET A 42 2.83 10.46 -24.75
N ASN A 43 2.25 10.82 -25.90
CA ASN A 43 0.82 11.05 -26.02
C ASN A 43 0.07 9.74 -25.75
N PHE A 44 -1.15 9.84 -25.22
CA PHE A 44 -2.08 8.71 -25.19
C PHE A 44 -2.45 8.32 -26.62
N THR A 45 -2.73 7.04 -26.85
CA THR A 45 -3.34 6.61 -28.13
C THR A 45 -4.72 7.24 -28.24
N GLN A 46 -5.16 7.58 -29.46
CA GLN A 46 -6.52 8.10 -29.70
C GLN A 46 -7.61 7.08 -29.30
N GLU A 47 -7.23 5.80 -29.22
CA GLU A 47 -8.06 4.72 -28.71
C GLU A 47 -8.32 4.84 -27.20
N THR A 48 -7.40 5.46 -26.44
CA THR A 48 -7.55 5.65 -24.99
C THR A 48 -8.48 6.85 -24.73
N ASN A 49 -9.72 6.58 -24.34
CA ASN A 49 -10.73 7.61 -24.09
C ASN A 49 -11.62 7.24 -22.88
N ASN A 50 -11.73 8.15 -21.91
CA ASN A 50 -12.54 7.95 -20.70
C ASN A 50 -14.05 7.87 -20.96
N TYR A 51 -14.53 8.43 -22.07
CA TYR A 51 -15.96 8.57 -22.36
C TYR A 51 -16.53 7.43 -23.23
N THR A 52 -15.68 6.69 -23.95
CA THR A 52 -16.08 5.50 -24.72
C THR A 52 -15.86 4.23 -23.93
N ILE A 53 -16.72 3.22 -24.08
CA ILE A 53 -16.59 1.94 -23.37
C ILE A 53 -15.28 1.23 -23.76
N GLU A 54 -14.96 1.23 -25.04
CA GLU A 54 -13.77 0.61 -25.64
C GLU A 54 -12.49 1.27 -25.12
N GLY A 55 -12.43 2.60 -25.18
CA GLY A 55 -11.26 3.34 -24.68
C GLY A 55 -11.07 3.24 -23.17
N ARG A 56 -12.16 3.17 -22.40
CA ARG A 56 -12.08 2.98 -20.96
C ARG A 56 -11.64 1.57 -20.59
N LYS A 57 -11.99 0.58 -21.43
CA LYS A 57 -11.53 -0.80 -21.28
C LYS A 57 -10.00 -0.88 -21.35
N ILE A 58 -9.33 -0.16 -22.26
CA ILE A 58 -7.85 -0.13 -22.35
C ILE A 58 -7.20 0.38 -21.05
N ILE A 59 -7.86 1.33 -20.37
CA ILE A 59 -7.38 1.90 -19.09
C ILE A 59 -7.59 0.89 -17.95
N HIS A 60 -8.77 0.27 -17.88
CA HIS A 60 -9.16 -0.64 -16.80
C HIS A 60 -8.78 -2.11 -17.02
N GLU A 61 -8.36 -2.51 -18.22
CA GLU A 61 -7.82 -3.85 -18.54
C GLU A 61 -6.53 -4.13 -17.76
N LYS A 62 -5.80 -3.08 -17.40
CA LYS A 62 -4.61 -3.16 -16.54
C LYS A 62 -4.94 -3.51 -15.08
N LEU A 63 -6.18 -3.33 -14.65
CA LEU A 63 -6.63 -3.77 -13.33
C LEU A 63 -7.07 -5.22 -13.47
N GLY A 64 -6.27 -6.15 -12.92
CA GLY A 64 -6.51 -7.59 -13.07
C GLY A 64 -7.94 -8.01 -12.68
N GLY A 65 -8.50 -9.04 -13.33
CA GLY A 65 -9.93 -9.37 -13.25
C GLY A 65 -10.51 -9.55 -11.83
N ASN A 66 -9.71 -10.03 -10.87
CA ASN A 66 -10.16 -10.14 -9.47
C ASN A 66 -10.34 -8.75 -8.82
N LEU A 67 -9.46 -7.79 -9.12
CA LEU A 67 -9.52 -6.44 -8.57
C LEU A 67 -10.80 -5.71 -9.00
N ASN A 68 -11.17 -5.83 -10.28
CA ASN A 68 -12.39 -5.21 -10.80
C ASN A 68 -13.64 -5.77 -10.11
N LYS A 69 -13.70 -7.09 -9.86
CA LYS A 69 -14.79 -7.73 -9.12
C LYS A 69 -14.90 -7.22 -7.68
N LEU A 70 -13.76 -7.03 -6.99
CA LEU A 70 -13.74 -6.50 -5.63
C LEU A 70 -14.20 -5.04 -5.58
N ILE A 71 -13.76 -4.22 -6.54
CA ILE A 71 -14.17 -2.81 -6.66
C ILE A 71 -15.68 -2.73 -6.95
N GLU A 72 -16.17 -3.52 -7.91
CA GLU A 72 -17.59 -3.58 -8.25
C GLU A 72 -18.44 -4.02 -7.05
N TYR A 73 -17.98 -5.04 -6.32
CA TYR A 73 -18.64 -5.49 -5.09
C TYR A 73 -18.69 -4.35 -4.05
N ALA A 74 -17.58 -3.65 -3.82
CA ALA A 74 -17.53 -2.54 -2.87
C ALA A 74 -18.39 -1.34 -3.31
N LEU A 75 -18.54 -1.10 -4.62
CA LEU A 75 -19.45 -0.05 -5.12
C LEU A 75 -20.92 -0.42 -4.89
N ARG A 76 -21.30 -1.68 -5.14
CA ARG A 76 -22.67 -2.17 -4.99
C ARG A 76 -23.11 -2.30 -3.52
N ASN A 77 -22.17 -2.55 -2.60
CA ASN A 77 -22.46 -2.83 -1.19
C ASN A 77 -22.07 -1.67 -0.27
N ALA A 78 -22.37 -0.43 -0.66
CA ALA A 78 -22.11 0.76 0.15
C ALA A 78 -22.74 0.62 1.54
N SER A 79 -21.98 0.97 2.59
CA SER A 79 -22.52 0.88 3.95
C SER A 79 -23.35 2.11 4.26
N GLU A 80 -24.64 1.90 4.52
CA GLU A 80 -25.58 2.97 4.87
C GLU A 80 -25.28 3.61 6.23
N TYR A 81 -24.69 2.85 7.15
CA TYR A 81 -24.35 3.30 8.50
C TYR A 81 -23.01 4.02 8.61
N ASN A 82 -22.30 4.20 7.48
CA ASN A 82 -20.98 4.83 7.45
C ASN A 82 -20.98 6.09 6.58
N SER A 83 -19.98 6.96 6.80
CA SER A 83 -19.89 8.20 6.04
C SER A 83 -19.56 7.94 4.56
N THR A 84 -19.92 8.89 3.71
CA THR A 84 -19.51 8.92 2.29
C THR A 84 -17.99 8.77 2.15
N GLU A 85 -17.22 9.45 3.02
CA GLU A 85 -15.76 9.32 3.07
C GLU A 85 -15.30 7.88 3.29
N TYR A 86 -15.93 7.14 4.22
CA TYR A 86 -15.56 5.74 4.47
C TYR A 86 -15.83 4.86 3.24
N ASN A 87 -16.99 5.04 2.61
CA ASN A 87 -17.38 4.28 1.42
C ASN A 87 -16.47 4.58 0.22
N ASP A 88 -16.01 5.81 0.05
CA ASP A 88 -15.05 6.19 -0.99
C ASP A 88 -13.63 5.66 -0.68
N ASN A 89 -13.15 5.87 0.54
CA ASN A 89 -11.80 5.46 0.96
C ASN A 89 -11.61 3.94 0.94
N ARG A 90 -12.63 3.14 1.29
CA ARG A 90 -12.51 1.68 1.20
C ARG A 90 -12.38 1.20 -0.25
N ILE A 91 -13.03 1.83 -1.22
CA ILE A 91 -12.88 1.49 -2.65
C ILE A 91 -11.47 1.84 -3.11
N SER A 92 -11.03 3.06 -2.77
CA SER A 92 -9.66 3.53 -3.02
C SER A 92 -8.61 2.58 -2.44
N LEU A 93 -8.86 2.02 -1.24
CA LEU A 93 -7.96 1.05 -0.61
C LEU A 93 -7.90 -0.30 -1.32
N ILE A 94 -9.02 -0.80 -1.87
CA ILE A 94 -8.99 -2.03 -2.68
C ILE A 94 -8.03 -1.85 -3.86
N ALA A 95 -8.12 -0.71 -4.55
CA ALA A 95 -7.21 -0.36 -5.63
C ALA A 95 -5.76 -0.19 -5.15
N GLY A 96 -5.54 0.58 -4.08
CA GLY A 96 -4.23 0.83 -3.50
C GLY A 96 -3.53 -0.43 -2.96
N GLN A 97 -4.29 -1.40 -2.46
CA GLN A 97 -3.80 -2.70 -2.02
C GLN A 97 -3.78 -3.76 -3.14
N GLN A 98 -4.15 -3.40 -4.37
CA GLN A 98 -4.25 -4.32 -5.51
C GLN A 98 -5.13 -5.55 -5.22
N GLY A 99 -6.18 -5.36 -4.41
CA GLY A 99 -7.08 -6.44 -4.00
C GLY A 99 -6.43 -7.49 -3.09
N LYS A 100 -5.34 -7.14 -2.39
CA LYS A 100 -4.64 -8.04 -1.47
C LYS A 100 -4.91 -7.68 -0.02
N CYS A 101 -4.91 -8.68 0.84
CA CYS A 101 -4.96 -8.52 2.28
C CYS A 101 -3.74 -7.74 2.75
N GLY A 102 -3.99 -6.70 3.54
CA GLY A 102 -2.95 -5.82 4.04
C GLY A 102 -1.97 -6.52 4.98
N ILE A 103 -2.33 -7.66 5.57
CA ILE A 103 -1.49 -8.46 6.47
C ILE A 103 -0.83 -9.61 5.70
N THR A 104 -1.61 -10.51 5.13
CA THR A 104 -1.11 -11.77 4.54
C THR A 104 -0.50 -11.57 3.15
N GLY A 105 -0.89 -10.50 2.44
CA GLY A 105 -0.49 -10.29 1.05
C GLY A 105 -1.24 -11.15 0.02
N GLU A 106 -2.09 -12.07 0.49
CA GLU A 106 -2.95 -12.91 -0.35
C GLU A 106 -4.10 -12.12 -0.95
N TYR A 107 -4.63 -12.59 -2.09
CA TYR A 107 -5.77 -11.95 -2.73
C TYR A 107 -7.04 -12.07 -1.87
N LEU A 108 -7.71 -10.93 -1.68
CA LEU A 108 -9.02 -10.86 -1.02
C LEU A 108 -10.07 -11.56 -1.89
N LYS A 109 -11.07 -12.11 -1.21
CA LYS A 109 -12.22 -12.75 -1.83
C LYS A 109 -13.50 -12.12 -1.29
N ILE A 110 -14.50 -12.01 -2.16
CA ILE A 110 -15.83 -11.57 -1.73
C ILE A 110 -16.35 -12.59 -0.69
N GLY A 111 -16.78 -12.09 0.46
CA GLY A 111 -17.17 -12.91 1.63
C GLY A 111 -16.03 -13.25 2.60
N ASP A 112 -14.77 -13.01 2.22
CA ASP A 112 -13.58 -13.12 3.10
C ASP A 112 -12.71 -11.87 2.94
N MET A 113 -13.31 -10.73 3.30
CA MET A 113 -12.66 -9.43 3.28
C MET A 113 -13.38 -8.45 4.20
N GLU A 114 -12.63 -7.76 5.05
CA GLU A 114 -13.16 -6.79 6.00
C GLU A 114 -12.28 -5.53 6.01
N CYS A 115 -12.93 -4.37 5.98
CA CYS A 115 -12.24 -3.07 6.02
C CYS A 115 -12.11 -2.64 7.47
N HIS A 116 -10.89 -2.71 7.98
CA HIS A 116 -10.56 -2.49 9.37
C HIS A 116 -10.10 -1.05 9.62
N HIS A 117 -10.64 -0.42 10.66
CA HIS A 117 -10.09 0.81 11.24
C HIS A 117 -8.88 0.46 12.11
N LYS A 118 -7.68 0.88 11.69
CA LYS A 118 -6.43 0.63 12.39
C LYS A 118 -6.48 1.14 13.83
N ASN A 119 -6.84 2.41 14.00
CA ASN A 119 -7.31 2.93 15.28
C ASN A 119 -8.84 2.86 15.29
N PRO A 120 -9.48 2.12 16.21
CA PRO A 120 -10.93 2.04 16.33
C PRO A 120 -11.58 3.41 16.56
N ARG A 121 -12.84 3.56 16.14
CA ARG A 121 -13.60 4.81 16.33
C ARG A 121 -13.78 5.17 17.81
N GLU A 122 -13.98 4.16 18.66
CA GLU A 122 -14.10 4.31 20.11
C GLU A 122 -12.84 4.91 20.75
N LEU A 123 -11.68 4.73 20.09
CA LEU A 123 -10.39 5.28 20.49
C LEU A 123 -9.99 6.52 19.67
N GLY A 124 -10.97 7.21 19.07
CA GLY A 124 -10.76 8.44 18.30
C GLY A 124 -10.30 8.22 16.85
N GLY A 125 -10.43 7.00 16.32
CA GLY A 125 -10.14 6.68 14.92
C GLY A 125 -11.11 7.35 13.93
N THR A 126 -10.57 7.82 12.81
CA THR A 126 -11.31 8.51 11.74
C THR A 126 -11.58 7.61 10.54
N ASN A 127 -12.39 8.08 9.58
CA ASN A 127 -12.62 7.41 8.29
C ASN A 127 -11.59 7.76 7.21
N GLU A 128 -10.52 8.46 7.59
CA GLU A 128 -9.44 8.82 6.67
C GLU A 128 -8.78 7.57 6.08
N TYR A 129 -8.42 7.64 4.80
CA TYR A 129 -7.72 6.58 4.07
C TYR A 129 -6.55 5.96 4.86
N LYS A 130 -5.75 6.79 5.54
CA LYS A 130 -4.58 6.35 6.31
C LYS A 130 -4.93 5.47 7.51
N ASN A 131 -6.14 5.62 8.07
CA ASN A 131 -6.64 4.85 9.21
C ASN A 131 -7.37 3.57 8.81
N LEU A 132 -7.53 3.29 7.52
CA LEU A 132 -8.25 2.12 7.03
C LEU A 132 -7.29 1.11 6.40
N ILE A 133 -7.67 -0.16 6.40
CA ILE A 133 -6.94 -1.25 5.74
C ILE A 133 -7.88 -2.41 5.42
N TRP A 134 -7.81 -2.97 4.20
CA TRP A 134 -8.51 -4.23 3.90
C TRP A 134 -7.69 -5.42 4.34
N VAL A 135 -8.34 -6.36 5.01
CA VAL A 135 -7.75 -7.62 5.50
C VAL A 135 -8.71 -8.77 5.23
N CYS A 136 -8.23 -10.01 5.16
CA CYS A 136 -9.13 -11.18 5.18
C CYS A 136 -9.78 -11.32 6.55
N THR A 137 -10.93 -12.00 6.62
CA THR A 137 -11.72 -12.11 7.85
C THR A 137 -10.93 -12.78 8.97
N ASP A 138 -10.11 -13.78 8.67
CA ASP A 138 -9.26 -14.43 9.68
C ASP A 138 -8.22 -13.48 10.26
N ALA A 139 -7.59 -12.65 9.41
CA ALA A 139 -6.64 -11.65 9.86
C ALA A 139 -7.32 -10.54 10.68
N HIS A 140 -8.54 -10.15 10.33
CA HIS A 140 -9.30 -9.18 11.13
C HIS A 140 -9.62 -9.73 12.53
N LYS A 141 -10.05 -10.99 12.61
CA LYS A 141 -10.28 -11.67 13.89
C LYS A 141 -9.00 -11.77 14.72
N LEU A 142 -7.87 -12.06 14.09
CA LEU A 142 -6.58 -12.11 14.77
C LEU A 142 -6.16 -10.75 15.35
N ILE A 143 -6.49 -9.61 14.71
CA ILE A 143 -6.21 -8.29 15.28
C ILE A 143 -6.93 -8.09 16.63
N HIS A 144 -8.20 -8.51 16.70
CA HIS A 144 -9.05 -8.29 17.86
C HIS A 144 -9.01 -9.40 18.90
N ALA A 145 -8.44 -10.57 18.59
CA ALA A 145 -8.39 -11.70 19.50
C ALA A 145 -7.60 -11.40 20.78
N THR A 146 -8.25 -11.62 21.92
CA THR A 146 -7.68 -11.47 23.27
C THR A 146 -7.41 -12.82 23.95
N VAL A 147 -8.10 -13.88 23.52
CA VAL A 147 -7.96 -15.25 24.05
C VAL A 147 -6.85 -15.99 23.30
N GLU A 148 -5.90 -16.57 24.03
CA GLU A 148 -4.72 -17.25 23.49
C GLU A 148 -5.06 -18.37 22.51
N ASP A 149 -6.03 -19.24 22.83
CA ASP A 149 -6.49 -20.30 21.93
C ASP A 149 -6.99 -19.76 20.58
N THR A 150 -7.66 -18.61 20.60
CA THR A 150 -8.16 -17.97 19.39
C THR A 150 -7.02 -17.35 18.58
N ILE A 151 -6.03 -16.78 19.25
CA ILE A 151 -4.82 -16.25 18.62
C ILE A 151 -4.07 -17.38 17.91
N ASN A 152 -3.79 -18.47 18.61
CA ASN A 152 -3.05 -19.63 18.08
C ASN A 152 -3.78 -20.23 16.86
N LYS A 153 -5.10 -20.44 16.98
CA LYS A 153 -5.94 -20.94 15.88
C LYS A 153 -5.80 -20.09 14.60
N TYR A 154 -5.88 -18.77 14.71
CA TYR A 154 -5.80 -17.92 13.52
C TYR A 154 -4.37 -17.72 13.03
N MET A 155 -3.37 -17.72 13.93
CA MET A 155 -1.95 -17.73 13.56
C MET A 155 -1.61 -18.94 12.69
N ASP A 156 -2.05 -20.13 13.09
CA ASP A 156 -1.83 -21.36 12.33
C ASP A 156 -2.56 -21.33 10.98
N LYS A 157 -3.77 -20.77 10.95
CA LYS A 157 -4.60 -20.74 9.73
C LYS A 157 -4.02 -19.82 8.65
N ILE A 158 -3.53 -18.64 9.02
CA ILE A 158 -3.06 -17.64 8.04
C ILE A 158 -1.55 -17.70 7.79
N ASN A 159 -0.79 -18.44 8.63
CA ASN A 159 0.63 -18.75 8.50
C ASN A 159 1.50 -17.53 8.10
N LEU A 160 1.62 -16.54 8.99
CA LEU A 160 2.31 -15.29 8.70
C LEU A 160 3.84 -15.44 8.69
N ASP A 161 4.47 -14.75 7.75
CA ASP A 161 5.90 -14.47 7.83
C ASP A 161 6.22 -13.39 8.88
N ILE A 162 7.51 -13.16 9.13
CA ILE A 162 7.99 -12.15 10.10
C ILE A 162 7.43 -10.76 9.79
N LYS A 163 7.22 -10.44 8.50
CA LYS A 163 6.70 -9.14 8.06
C LYS A 163 5.21 -9.01 8.37
N GLY A 164 4.43 -10.05 8.10
CA GLY A 164 3.00 -10.16 8.41
C GLY A 164 2.77 -10.09 9.91
N LEU A 165 3.57 -10.81 10.70
CA LEU A 165 3.51 -10.77 12.17
C LEU A 165 3.75 -9.36 12.71
N LYS A 166 4.80 -8.67 12.25
CA LYS A 166 5.08 -7.28 12.63
C LYS A 166 3.90 -6.36 12.31
N LYS A 167 3.25 -6.59 11.17
CA LYS A 167 2.10 -5.79 10.74
C LYS A 167 0.86 -6.06 11.58
N VAL A 168 0.56 -7.33 11.88
CA VAL A 168 -0.52 -7.69 12.82
C VAL A 168 -0.27 -7.08 14.18
N ASN A 169 0.92 -7.25 14.76
CA ASN A 169 1.25 -6.68 16.07
C ASN A 169 1.13 -5.15 16.07
N SER A 170 1.53 -4.47 14.99
CA SER A 170 1.32 -3.02 14.88
C SER A 170 -0.15 -2.61 14.93
N LEU A 171 -1.06 -3.41 14.35
CA LEU A 171 -2.50 -3.17 14.39
C LEU A 171 -3.10 -3.57 15.73
N ARG A 172 -2.65 -4.69 16.32
CA ARG A 172 -3.04 -5.14 17.67
C ARG A 172 -2.79 -4.04 18.71
N LYS A 173 -1.63 -3.39 18.67
CA LYS A 173 -1.33 -2.25 19.56
C LYS A 173 -2.33 -1.10 19.42
N LEU A 174 -2.73 -0.76 18.21
CA LEU A 174 -3.65 0.34 17.94
C LEU A 174 -5.07 0.05 18.43
N VAL A 175 -5.45 -1.22 18.51
CA VAL A 175 -6.73 -1.64 19.11
C VAL A 175 -6.62 -1.94 20.62
N GLY A 176 -5.45 -1.72 21.24
CA GLY A 176 -5.21 -1.92 22.67
C GLY A 176 -4.80 -3.33 23.08
N ASN A 177 -4.51 -4.23 22.12
CA ASN A 177 -4.08 -5.60 22.37
C ASN A 177 -2.56 -5.75 22.47
N SER A 178 -2.12 -6.77 23.20
CA SER A 178 -0.69 -7.13 23.34
C SER A 178 -0.13 -7.82 22.10
N ASP A 179 1.19 -7.72 21.94
CA ASP A 179 1.94 -8.38 20.87
C ASP A 179 1.89 -9.89 20.99
N ILE A 180 1.67 -10.56 19.86
CA ILE A 180 1.86 -12.00 19.73
C ILE A 180 3.37 -12.26 19.79
N GLN A 181 3.81 -12.97 20.83
CA GLN A 181 5.18 -13.47 20.95
C GLN A 181 5.25 -14.84 20.28
N ILE A 182 6.24 -15.05 19.41
CA ILE A 182 6.56 -16.40 18.93
C ILE A 182 7.65 -16.92 19.86
N SER A 183 7.35 -17.97 20.62
CA SER A 183 8.37 -18.73 21.34
C SER A 183 9.28 -19.37 20.30
N SER A 184 10.55 -18.96 20.31
CA SER A 184 11.60 -19.55 19.45
C SER A 184 11.92 -20.98 19.88
#